data_AF-A0A1B6ASL7-F1
#
_entry.id   AF-A0A1B6ASL7-F1
#
_cell.length_a   1.000
_cell.length_b   1.000
_cell.length_c   1.000
_cell.angle_alpha   90.00
_cell.angle_beta   90.00
_cell.angle_gamma   90.00
#
_symmetry.space_group_name_H-M   'P 1'
#
loop_
_entity.id
_entity.type
_entity.pdbx_description
1 polymer ?
#
loop_
_entity_poly.entity_id
_entity_poly.type
_entity_poly.pdbx_seq_one_letter_code
_entity_poly.pdbx_strand_id
1 'polypeptide(L)'
;MTTEHGSFVSLLKRAESRARALAAKGDPRAAEAHPFINEALRAAQGSYEGPACARPGCLHTATYEGRGRPPLYCSTACQGWAAQQRKGR
;
A
#
# COMPACT_ATOMS: atom_id res chain seq x y z
N MET A 1 7.40 8.77 15.97
CA MET A 1 7.44 7.34 15.54
C MET A 1 7.28 7.17 14.02
N THR A 2 7.88 8.05 13.20
CA THR A 2 7.55 8.17 11.77
C THR A 2 8.68 7.76 10.82
N THR A 3 9.94 8.02 11.16
CA THR A 3 11.09 7.81 10.27
C THR A 3 11.59 6.36 10.29
N GLU A 4 11.71 5.75 11.47
CA GLU A 4 12.29 4.41 11.64
C GLU A 4 11.47 3.31 10.98
N HIS A 5 10.16 3.39 11.09
CA HIS A 5 9.26 2.42 10.45
C HIS A 5 9.24 2.57 8.92
N GLY A 6 9.32 3.81 8.39
CA GLY A 6 9.43 4.03 6.94
C GLY A 6 10.73 3.42 6.38
N SER A 7 11.83 3.57 7.12
CA SER A 7 13.10 2.90 6.82
C SER A 7 12.96 1.37 6.87
N PHE A 8 12.28 0.83 7.88
CA PHE A 8 12.06 -0.62 8.02
C PHE A 8 11.25 -1.21 6.85
N VAL A 9 10.11 -0.59 6.48
CA VAL A 9 9.31 -1.02 5.32
C VAL A 9 10.12 -0.92 4.03
N SER A 10 10.94 0.13 3.89
CA SER A 10 11.81 0.29 2.72
C SER A 10 12.87 -0.81 2.62
N LEU A 11 13.45 -1.22 3.75
CA LEU A 11 14.39 -2.34 3.82
C LEU A 11 13.70 -3.66 3.44
N LEU A 12 12.50 -3.91 3.94
CA LEU A 12 11.72 -5.11 3.58
C LEU A 12 11.38 -5.15 2.08
N LYS A 13 11.01 -4.02 1.47
CA LYS A 13 10.77 -3.92 0.01
C LYS A 13 12.04 -4.22 -0.80
N ARG A 14 13.20 -3.74 -0.34
CA ARG A 14 14.50 -4.06 -0.98
C ARG A 14 14.85 -5.54 -0.86
N ALA A 15 14.60 -6.14 0.31
CA ALA A 15 14.80 -7.57 0.53
C ALA A 15 13.90 -8.42 -0.38
N GLU A 16 12.63 -8.03 -0.53
CA GLU A 16 11.66 -8.71 -1.40
C GLU A 16 12.06 -8.64 -2.88
N SER A 17 12.43 -7.45 -3.36
CA SER A 17 12.96 -7.26 -4.71
C SER A 17 14.20 -8.11 -4.97
N ARG A 18 15.14 -8.17 -4.01
CA ARG A 18 16.36 -8.99 -4.11
C ARG A 18 16.04 -10.48 -4.12
N ALA A 19 15.12 -10.95 -3.28
CA ALA A 19 14.69 -12.34 -3.24
C ALA A 19 14.05 -12.74 -4.56
N ARG A 20 13.15 -11.93 -5.14
CA ARG A 20 12.60 -12.19 -6.48
C ARG A 20 13.67 -12.30 -7.56
N ALA A 21 14.66 -11.41 -7.53
CA ALA A 21 15.76 -11.43 -8.50
C ALA A 21 16.66 -12.67 -8.35
N LEU A 22 16.81 -13.23 -7.14
CA LEU A 22 17.55 -14.47 -6.90
C LEU A 22 16.72 -15.70 -7.27
N ALA A 23 15.42 -15.70 -6.97
CA ALA A 23 14.50 -16.76 -7.37
C ALA A 23 14.41 -16.88 -8.89
N ALA A 24 14.39 -15.75 -9.62
CA ALA A 24 14.45 -15.72 -11.08
C ALA A 24 15.76 -16.32 -11.65
N LYS A 25 16.82 -16.35 -10.85
CA LYS A 25 18.11 -17.00 -11.17
C LYS A 25 18.19 -18.45 -10.72
N GLY A 26 17.09 -19.00 -10.17
CA GLY A 26 17.04 -20.37 -9.68
C GLY A 26 17.67 -20.61 -8.31
N ASP A 27 17.91 -19.56 -7.49
CA ASP A 27 18.40 -19.76 -6.12
C ASP A 27 17.28 -20.31 -5.22
N PRO A 28 17.39 -21.56 -4.72
CA PRO A 28 16.34 -22.18 -3.92
C PRO A 28 16.12 -21.45 -2.58
N ARG A 29 17.18 -20.84 -2.03
CA ARG A 29 17.09 -20.08 -0.76
C ARG A 29 16.21 -18.86 -0.89
N ALA A 30 16.10 -18.30 -2.10
CA ALA A 30 15.26 -17.15 -2.36
C ALA A 30 13.77 -17.52 -2.44
N ALA A 31 13.45 -18.71 -2.93
CA ALA A 31 12.08 -19.24 -2.91
C ALA A 31 11.61 -19.48 -1.47
N GLU A 32 12.49 -20.00 -0.60
CA GLU A 32 12.22 -20.22 0.82
C GLU A 32 12.09 -18.91 1.62
N ALA A 33 12.92 -17.90 1.34
CA ALA A 33 12.91 -16.63 2.08
C ALA A 33 11.74 -15.70 1.69
N HIS A 34 11.27 -15.77 0.45
CA HIS A 34 10.21 -14.89 -0.07
C HIS A 34 8.92 -14.85 0.78
N PRO A 35 8.30 -15.97 1.21
CA PRO A 35 7.09 -15.93 2.02
C PRO A 35 7.27 -15.17 3.34
N PHE A 36 8.39 -15.35 4.03
CA PHE A 36 8.68 -14.66 5.30
C PHE A 36 8.86 -13.15 5.10
N ILE A 37 9.54 -12.74 4.02
CA ILE A 37 9.69 -11.31 3.69
C ILE A 37 8.33 -10.67 3.36
N ASN A 38 7.46 -11.41 2.66
CA ASN A 38 6.13 -10.96 2.30
C ASN A 38 5.21 -10.85 3.53
N GLU A 39 5.27 -11.82 4.44
CA GLU A 39 4.60 -11.76 5.74
C GLU A 39 5.04 -10.54 6.56
N ALA A 40 6.36 -10.32 6.68
CA ALA A 40 6.90 -9.15 7.35
C ALA A 40 6.45 -7.83 6.69
N LEU A 41 6.36 -7.78 5.35
CA LEU A 41 5.82 -6.63 4.63
C LEU A 41 4.36 -6.37 4.96
N ARG A 42 3.51 -7.39 5.00
CA ARG A 42 2.09 -7.25 5.34
C ARG A 42 1.90 -6.78 6.77
N ALA A 43 2.63 -7.38 7.72
CA ALA A 43 2.62 -6.98 9.12
C ALA A 43 3.11 -5.54 9.32
N ALA A 44 4.15 -5.14 8.58
CA ALA A 44 4.70 -3.79 8.66
C ALA A 44 3.81 -2.75 7.96
N GLN A 45 3.16 -3.09 6.84
CA GLN A 45 2.37 -2.12 6.09
C GLN A 45 1.05 -1.76 6.78
N GLY A 46 0.41 -2.71 7.46
CA GLY A 46 -0.87 -2.50 8.13
C GLY A 46 -2.01 -2.15 7.18
N SER A 47 -3.21 -2.65 7.47
CA SER A 47 -4.45 -2.12 6.88
C SER A 47 -4.99 -1.06 7.82
N TYR A 48 -5.10 0.18 7.35
CA TYR A 48 -5.64 1.27 8.15
C TYR A 48 -6.99 1.70 7.57
N GLU A 49 -7.98 1.87 8.45
CA GLU A 49 -9.15 2.66 8.11
C GLU A 49 -8.73 4.13 8.00
N GLY A 50 -8.85 4.67 6.79
CA GLY A 50 -8.70 6.08 6.52
C GLY A 50 -9.99 6.86 6.81
N PRO A 51 -9.98 8.17 6.50
CA PRO A 51 -11.11 9.05 6.78
C PRO A 51 -12.34 8.66 5.95
N ALA A 52 -13.49 9.22 6.31
CA ALA A 52 -14.70 9.16 5.49
C ALA A 52 -14.41 9.66 4.06
N CYS A 53 -15.04 9.02 3.08
CA CYS A 53 -14.91 9.39 1.68
C CYS A 53 -15.37 10.84 1.46
N ALA A 54 -14.58 11.63 0.75
CA ALA A 54 -14.89 13.04 0.46
C ALA A 54 -16.01 13.23 -0.59
N ARG A 55 -16.53 12.16 -1.19
CA ARG A 55 -17.68 12.23 -2.11
C ARG A 55 -18.97 12.48 -1.31
N PRO A 56 -19.73 13.55 -1.59
CA PRO A 56 -21.02 13.79 -0.95
C PRO A 56 -21.98 12.60 -1.11
N GLY A 57 -22.60 12.18 -0.01
CA GLY A 57 -23.51 11.02 0.03
C GLY A 57 -22.83 9.66 0.03
N CYS A 58 -21.48 9.58 0.01
CA CYS A 58 -20.77 8.32 0.19
C CYS A 58 -20.53 8.05 1.68
N LEU A 59 -21.04 6.92 2.18
CA LEU A 59 -20.91 6.52 3.60
C LEU A 59 -19.71 5.61 3.87
N HIS A 60 -18.91 5.29 2.85
CA HIS A 60 -17.76 4.40 2.99
C HIS A 60 -16.53 5.16 3.51
N THR A 61 -15.73 4.48 4.32
CA THR A 61 -14.38 4.92 4.71
C THR A 61 -13.38 4.55 3.64
N ALA A 62 -12.31 5.33 3.51
CA ALA A 62 -11.23 5.02 2.60
C ALA A 62 -10.27 4.02 3.25
N THR A 63 -10.23 2.78 2.79
CA THR A 63 -9.22 1.81 3.25
C THR A 63 -7.92 2.02 2.48
N TYR A 64 -6.77 1.98 3.16
CA TYR A 64 -5.49 2.02 2.46
C TYR A 64 -4.44 1.14 3.14
N GLU A 65 -3.56 0.60 2.30
CA GLU A 65 -2.42 -0.21 2.72
C GLU A 65 -1.16 0.66 2.71
N GLY A 66 -0.43 0.65 3.83
CA GLY A 66 0.85 1.36 3.97
C GLY A 66 0.77 2.67 4.76
N ARG A 67 1.87 3.46 4.70
CA ARG A 67 2.00 4.76 5.37
C ARG A 67 2.08 5.90 4.36
N GLY A 68 1.32 6.96 4.61
CA GLY A 68 1.26 8.14 3.75
C GLY A 68 0.01 8.97 4.02
N ARG A 69 -0.27 9.93 3.14
CA ARG A 69 -1.55 10.64 3.18
C ARG A 69 -2.67 9.66 2.80
N PRO A 70 -3.66 9.44 3.66
CA PRO A 70 -4.76 8.55 3.33
C PRO A 70 -5.49 9.05 2.07
N PRO A 71 -6.01 8.14 1.24
CA PRO A 71 -6.79 8.53 0.08
C PRO A 71 -8.03 9.32 0.51
N LEU A 72 -8.33 10.39 -0.23
CA LEU A 72 -9.53 11.21 -0.01
C LEU A 72 -10.82 10.50 -0.42
N TYR A 73 -10.71 9.47 -1.27
CA TYR A 73 -11.85 8.79 -1.87
C TYR A 73 -11.68 7.28 -1.70
N CYS A 74 -12.75 6.60 -1.31
CA CYS A 74 -12.73 5.16 -1.02
C CYS A 74 -12.57 4.26 -2.26
N SER A 75 -12.81 4.78 -3.48
CA SER A 75 -12.76 3.99 -4.71
C SER A 75 -12.43 4.82 -5.94
N THR A 76 -12.00 4.16 -7.01
CA THR A 76 -11.78 4.76 -8.33
C THR A 76 -13.03 5.42 -8.89
N ALA A 77 -14.23 4.90 -8.58
CA ALA A 77 -15.49 5.54 -8.95
C ALA A 77 -15.67 6.91 -8.27
N CYS A 78 -15.37 7.02 -6.97
CA CYS A 78 -15.44 8.29 -6.26
C CYS A 78 -14.36 9.28 -6.72
N GLN A 79 -13.18 8.78 -7.09
CA GLN A 79 -12.12 9.59 -7.72
C GLN A 79 -12.57 10.11 -9.10
N GLY A 80 -13.19 9.26 -9.92
CA GLY A 80 -13.72 9.62 -11.24
C GLY A 80 -14.82 10.68 -11.16
N TRP A 81 -15.74 10.55 -10.21
CA TRP A 81 -16.75 11.57 -9.93
C TRP A 81 -16.11 12.93 -9.61
N ALA A 82 -15.12 12.94 -8.71
CA ALA A 82 -14.43 14.18 -8.33
C ALA A 82 -13.67 14.81 -9.51
N ALA A 83 -13.08 14.01 -10.38
CA ALA A 83 -12.42 14.48 -11.59
C ALA A 83 -13.40 15.11 -12.59
N GLN A 84 -14.62 14.58 -12.71
CA GLN A 84 -15.67 15.16 -13.56
C GLN A 84 -16.16 16.50 -13.02
N GLN A 85 -16.38 16.62 -11.71
CA GLN A 85 -16.82 17.88 -11.09
C GLN A 85 -15.80 19.03 -11.28
N ARG A 86 -14.51 18.72 -11.37
CA ARG A 86 -13.46 19.71 -11.66
C ARG A 86 -13.42 20.18 -13.11
N LYS A 87 -13.93 19.38 -14.04
CA LYS A 87 -13.98 19.73 -15.47
C LYS A 87 -15.21 20.57 -15.83
N GLY A 88 -16.26 20.52 -15.00
CA GLY A 88 -17.49 21.29 -15.17
C GLY A 88 -17.50 22.64 -14.45
N ARG A 89 -16.36 23.08 -13.91
CA ARG A 89 -16.16 24.38 -13.25
C ARG A 89 -15.13 25.18 -14.05
#